data_AF-A0A9D6E6M6-F1
#
_entry.id   AF-A0A9D6E6M6-F1
#
_cell.length_a   1.000
_cell.length_b   1.000
_cell.length_c   1.000
_cell.angle_alpha   90.00
_cell.angle_beta   90.00
_cell.angle_gamma   90.00
#
_symmetry.space_group_name_H-M   'P 1'
#
loop_
_entity.id
_entity.type
_entity.pdbx_description
1 polymer ?
#
loop_
_entity_poly.entity_id
_entity_poly.type
_entity_poly.pdbx_seq_one_letter_code
_entity_poly.pdbx_strand_id
1 'polypeptide(L)'
;MWRINLAIVAVTVGVIGFYTMVAHLIPQLESEVPAPVSLGSGASTDQLVAAGEQIYHQVCTACHGLGTRAPNLLTDHAGRGPIGERCLAVLGEGCKDYLHRSMLSPGDSVLPGFQNIMPVMTTQLGGDQIWAVVAFLQSQGGEVTVSASDLESAEGAAGAAPGAAAAMPAGGTTDPRQLLTQHACLGCHAMDGAGPPLGPSFDGIGGRVSAERIRRGILFPNADTAQGFEQFAGMMPQTFGTQLSAAQLEAIVQFLAARQ
;
A
#
# COMPACT_ATOMS: atom_id res chain seq x y z
N MET A 1 -47.09 24.36 -32.46
CA MET A 1 -46.41 23.43 -31.53
C MET A 1 -45.28 22.64 -32.19
N TRP A 2 -45.47 22.08 -33.39
CA TRP A 2 -44.42 21.32 -34.11
C TRP A 2 -43.07 22.06 -34.27
N ARG A 3 -43.10 23.35 -34.64
CA ARG A 3 -41.86 24.14 -34.84
C ARG A 3 -41.02 24.27 -33.57
N ILE A 4 -41.67 24.35 -32.40
CA ILE A 4 -41.00 24.45 -31.11
C ILE A 4 -40.36 23.10 -30.75
N ASN A 5 -41.08 22.01 -30.96
CA ASN A 5 -40.55 20.65 -30.71
C ASN A 5 -39.35 20.34 -31.61
N LEU A 6 -39.39 20.74 -32.89
CA LEU A 6 -38.23 20.60 -33.79
C LEU A 6 -37.02 21.42 -33.32
N ALA A 7 -37.24 22.65 -32.84
CA ALA A 7 -36.16 23.48 -32.33
C ALA A 7 -35.51 22.87 -31.09
N ILE A 8 -36.31 22.31 -30.17
CA ILE A 8 -35.81 21.62 -28.98
C ILE A 8 -34.97 20.40 -29.38
N VAL A 9 -35.49 19.55 -30.28
CA VAL A 9 -34.75 18.37 -30.77
C VAL A 9 -33.43 18.77 -31.44
N ALA A 10 -33.43 19.80 -32.27
CA ALA A 10 -32.23 20.29 -32.94
C ALA A 10 -31.16 20.78 -31.95
N VAL A 11 -31.58 21.51 -30.90
CA VAL A 11 -30.66 21.96 -29.85
C VAL A 11 -30.13 20.77 -29.05
N THR A 12 -30.98 19.82 -28.66
CA THR A 12 -30.55 18.63 -27.91
C THR A 12 -29.54 17.80 -28.71
N VAL A 13 -29.81 17.54 -29.99
CA VAL A 13 -28.88 16.80 -30.86
C VAL A 13 -27.59 17.59 -31.07
N GLY A 14 -27.67 18.91 -31.23
CA GLY A 14 -26.50 19.77 -31.36
C GLY A 14 -25.60 19.74 -30.12
N VAL A 15 -26.20 19.80 -28.93
CA VAL A 15 -25.47 19.71 -27.65
C VAL A 15 -24.83 18.34 -27.48
N ILE A 16 -25.58 17.26 -27.71
CA ILE A 16 -25.04 15.89 -27.62
C ILE A 16 -23.88 15.72 -28.61
N GLY A 17 -24.07 16.12 -29.87
CA GLY A 17 -23.03 16.05 -30.89
C GLY A 17 -21.78 16.86 -30.53
N PHE A 18 -21.94 18.05 -29.97
CA PHE A 18 -20.83 18.86 -29.49
C PHE A 18 -20.04 18.16 -28.37
N TYR A 19 -20.72 17.62 -27.35
CA TYR A 19 -20.05 16.89 -26.27
C TYR A 19 -19.38 15.60 -26.77
N THR A 20 -20.02 14.85 -27.67
CA THR A 20 -19.44 13.66 -28.29
C THR A 20 -18.20 14.02 -29.11
N MET A 21 -18.22 15.10 -29.87
CA MET A 21 -17.07 15.59 -30.63
C MET A 21 -15.90 15.94 -29.70
N VAL A 22 -16.17 16.70 -28.63
CA VAL A 22 -15.15 17.06 -27.63
C VAL A 22 -14.59 15.80 -26.96
N ALA A 23 -15.43 14.82 -26.62
CA ALA A 23 -14.98 13.55 -26.04
C ALA A 23 -14.08 12.72 -26.97
N HIS A 24 -14.27 12.80 -28.30
CA HIS A 24 -13.42 12.13 -29.29
C HIS A 24 -12.12 12.91 -29.59
N LEU A 25 -12.07 14.21 -29.29
CA LEU A 25 -10.85 15.01 -29.41
C LEU A 25 -9.89 14.80 -28.23
N ILE A 26 -10.41 14.35 -27.08
CA ILE A 26 -9.58 13.92 -25.96
C ILE A 26 -8.97 12.56 -26.33
N PRO A 27 -7.63 12.42 -26.39
CA PRO A 27 -6.99 11.13 -26.56
C PRO A 27 -7.54 10.19 -25.49
N GLN A 28 -8.22 9.11 -25.92
CA GLN A 28 -8.62 8.05 -25.02
C GLN A 28 -7.31 7.43 -24.52
N LEU A 29 -6.90 7.84 -23.31
CA LEU A 29 -5.87 7.11 -22.58
C LEU A 29 -6.51 5.79 -22.20
N GLU A 30 -6.47 4.82 -23.12
CA GLU A 30 -6.63 3.42 -22.77
C GLU A 30 -5.62 3.17 -21.65
N SER A 31 -6.12 3.01 -20.44
CA SER A 31 -5.36 2.43 -19.34
C SER A 31 -5.20 0.95 -19.69
N GLU A 32 -4.33 0.65 -20.64
CA GLU A 32 -3.77 -0.68 -20.82
C GLU A 32 -3.09 -0.99 -19.49
N VAL A 33 -3.84 -1.65 -18.59
CA VAL A 33 -3.30 -2.16 -17.34
C VAL A 33 -2.13 -3.04 -17.76
N PRO A 34 -0.88 -2.69 -17.40
CA PRO A 34 0.25 -3.57 -17.68
C PRO A 34 -0.14 -4.96 -17.20
N ALA A 35 -0.03 -5.95 -18.08
CA ALA A 35 -0.40 -7.33 -17.76
C ALA A 35 0.16 -7.66 -16.37
N PRO A 36 -0.65 -8.20 -15.44
CA PRO A 36 -0.18 -8.47 -14.09
C PRO A 36 1.01 -9.42 -14.21
N VAL A 37 2.21 -8.89 -13.94
CA VAL A 37 3.43 -9.67 -14.00
C VAL A 37 3.40 -10.55 -12.76
N SER A 38 2.88 -11.77 -12.91
CA SER A 38 3.16 -12.84 -11.96
C SER A 38 4.64 -13.17 -12.07
N LEU A 39 5.44 -12.65 -11.15
CA LEU A 39 6.86 -12.92 -11.03
C LEU A 39 7.05 -14.31 -10.41
N GLY A 40 6.72 -15.35 -11.19
CA GLY A 40 7.06 -16.72 -10.79
C GLY A 40 8.57 -16.95 -10.86
N SER A 41 9.03 -18.06 -10.29
CA SER A 41 10.43 -18.53 -10.26
C SER A 41 11.17 -18.61 -11.62
N GLY A 42 10.47 -18.42 -12.76
CA GLY A 42 11.04 -18.35 -14.11
C GLY A 42 11.18 -16.94 -14.71
N ALA A 43 10.95 -15.86 -13.94
CA ALA A 43 11.08 -14.50 -14.44
C ALA A 43 12.55 -14.17 -14.80
N SER A 44 12.77 -13.58 -15.98
CA SER A 44 14.09 -13.09 -16.38
C SER A 44 14.50 -11.87 -15.56
N THR A 45 15.81 -11.62 -15.46
CA THR A 45 16.37 -10.43 -14.77
C THR A 45 15.75 -9.13 -15.29
N ASP A 46 15.59 -8.98 -16.60
CA ASP A 46 15.00 -7.78 -17.20
C ASP A 46 13.53 -7.59 -16.80
N GLN A 47 12.76 -8.69 -16.71
CA GLN A 47 11.37 -8.65 -16.23
C GLN A 47 11.28 -8.29 -14.75
N LEU A 48 12.20 -8.79 -13.93
CA LEU A 48 12.28 -8.45 -12.51
C LEU A 48 12.63 -6.98 -12.30
N VAL A 49 13.60 -6.46 -13.07
CA VAL A 49 13.98 -5.05 -13.03
C VAL A 49 12.83 -4.16 -13.48
N ALA A 50 12.17 -4.48 -14.59
CA ALA A 50 11.03 -3.71 -15.09
C ALA A 50 9.85 -3.69 -14.10
N ALA A 51 9.54 -4.83 -13.48
CA ALA A 51 8.51 -4.91 -12.46
C ALA A 51 8.89 -4.10 -11.20
N GLY A 52 10.16 -4.20 -10.78
CA GLY A 52 10.70 -3.44 -9.66
C GLY A 52 10.67 -1.93 -9.88
N GLU A 53 10.97 -1.48 -11.10
CA GLU A 53 10.89 -0.08 -11.50
C GLU A 53 9.46 0.46 -11.35
N GLN A 54 8.47 -0.27 -11.86
CA GLN A 54 7.08 0.12 -11.74
C GLN A 54 6.64 0.24 -10.27
N ILE A 55 7.00 -0.72 -9.43
CA ILE A 55 6.70 -0.70 -8.00
C ILE A 55 7.40 0.48 -7.32
N TYR A 56 8.68 0.71 -7.63
CA TYR A 56 9.45 1.82 -7.07
C TYR A 56 8.78 3.17 -7.36
N HIS A 57 8.35 3.39 -8.61
CA HIS A 57 7.69 4.62 -9.01
C HIS A 57 6.36 4.85 -8.29
N GLN A 58 5.61 3.79 -8.01
CA GLN A 58 4.31 3.89 -7.35
C GLN A 58 4.40 4.02 -5.82
N VAL A 59 5.35 3.32 -5.20
CA VAL A 59 5.40 3.17 -3.73
C VAL A 59 6.53 3.97 -3.09
N CYS A 60 7.70 3.98 -3.70
CA CYS A 60 8.93 4.44 -3.04
C CYS A 60 9.24 5.92 -3.33
N THR A 61 8.92 6.42 -4.53
CA THR A 61 9.28 7.79 -4.96
C THR A 61 8.70 8.90 -4.09
N ALA A 62 7.55 8.65 -3.46
CA ALA A 62 6.91 9.59 -2.52
C ALA A 62 7.84 10.03 -1.38
N CYS A 63 8.83 9.20 -1.01
CA CYS A 63 9.84 9.52 -0.01
C CYS A 63 11.26 9.58 -0.60
N HIS A 64 11.59 8.66 -1.51
CA HIS A 64 12.94 8.46 -2.05
C HIS A 64 13.26 9.22 -3.35
N GLY A 65 12.32 10.03 -3.86
CA GLY A 65 12.49 10.74 -5.13
C GLY A 65 13.32 12.03 -5.06
N LEU A 66 13.20 12.81 -3.97
CA LEU A 66 13.81 14.15 -3.84
C LEU A 66 15.04 14.19 -2.93
N GLY A 67 15.30 13.14 -2.15
CA GLY A 67 16.41 13.11 -1.19
C GLY A 67 16.19 13.91 0.11
N THR A 68 15.03 14.56 0.28
CA THR A 68 14.74 15.44 1.43
C THR A 68 14.06 14.71 2.58
N ARG A 69 13.18 13.75 2.27
CA ARG A 69 12.41 12.97 3.25
C ARG A 69 13.07 11.63 3.58
N ALA A 70 13.66 11.02 2.57
CA ALA A 70 14.48 9.83 2.64
C ALA A 70 15.64 9.97 1.64
N PRO A 71 16.72 9.19 1.74
CA PRO A 71 17.83 9.22 0.81
C PRO A 71 17.35 9.01 -0.63
N ASN A 72 17.89 9.77 -1.59
CA ASN A 72 17.58 9.54 -2.99
C ASN A 72 18.15 8.18 -3.44
N LEU A 73 17.33 7.34 -4.08
CA LEU A 73 17.80 6.02 -4.53
C LEU A 73 18.25 5.98 -6.00
N LEU A 74 17.69 6.81 -6.89
CA LEU A 74 17.96 6.72 -8.33
C LEU A 74 19.08 7.64 -8.82
N THR A 75 19.33 8.73 -8.10
CA THR A 75 20.35 9.71 -8.45
C THR A 75 21.39 9.75 -7.33
N ASP A 76 21.92 10.91 -6.99
CA ASP A 76 22.95 11.01 -5.96
C ASP A 76 22.36 11.04 -4.54
N HIS A 77 23.06 10.37 -3.62
CA HIS A 77 22.95 10.65 -2.19
C HIS A 77 24.34 10.86 -1.57
N ALA A 78 24.61 12.08 -1.09
CA ALA A 78 25.86 12.46 -0.43
C ALA A 78 27.12 12.26 -1.28
N GLY A 79 27.03 12.47 -2.60
CA GLY A 79 28.15 12.37 -3.54
C GLY A 79 28.58 10.94 -3.86
N ARG A 80 27.71 9.95 -3.63
CA ARG A 80 27.98 8.52 -3.84
C ARG A 80 27.22 7.90 -5.01
N GLY A 81 26.43 8.68 -5.73
CA GLY A 81 25.64 8.20 -6.85
C GLY A 81 24.42 7.36 -6.44
N PRO A 82 23.84 6.62 -7.41
CA PRO A 82 22.64 5.82 -7.22
C PRO A 82 22.84 4.70 -6.21
N ILE A 83 21.72 4.14 -5.72
CA ILE A 83 21.74 3.17 -4.64
C ILE A 83 22.51 1.91 -5.01
N GLY A 84 22.36 1.39 -6.24
CA GLY A 84 23.05 0.18 -6.69
C GLY A 84 24.56 0.35 -6.64
N GLU A 85 25.06 1.43 -7.23
CA GLU A 85 26.49 1.78 -7.21
C GLU A 85 27.02 1.97 -5.77
N ARG A 86 26.38 2.83 -4.96
CA ARG A 86 26.89 3.12 -3.61
C ARG A 86 26.81 1.95 -2.66
N CYS A 87 25.75 1.14 -2.77
CA CYS A 87 25.54 -0.02 -1.92
C CYS A 87 26.59 -1.09 -2.24
N LEU A 88 26.84 -1.34 -3.53
CA LEU A 88 27.90 -2.24 -3.97
C LEU A 88 29.28 -1.74 -3.51
N ALA A 89 29.55 -0.45 -3.63
CA ALA A 89 30.83 0.13 -3.20
C ALA A 89 31.08 0.00 -1.68
N VAL A 90 30.03 0.06 -0.85
CA VAL A 90 30.16 0.00 0.62
C VAL A 90 30.08 -1.43 1.16
N LEU A 91 29.21 -2.26 0.59
CA LEU A 91 28.84 -3.57 1.14
C LEU A 91 29.25 -4.75 0.27
N GLY A 92 29.69 -4.53 -0.97
CA GLY A 92 30.04 -5.59 -1.91
C GLY A 92 28.87 -6.57 -2.10
N GLU A 93 29.16 -7.87 -1.92
CA GLU A 93 28.17 -8.95 -2.02
C GLU A 93 27.01 -8.81 -1.01
N GLY A 94 27.23 -8.12 0.11
CA GLY A 94 26.19 -7.87 1.12
C GLY A 94 25.12 -6.86 0.68
N CYS A 95 25.30 -6.22 -0.49
CA CYS A 95 24.38 -5.20 -0.97
C CYS A 95 22.95 -5.74 -1.18
N LYS A 96 22.80 -6.93 -1.78
CA LYS A 96 21.49 -7.57 -2.00
C LYS A 96 20.72 -7.73 -0.70
N ASP A 97 21.37 -8.32 0.30
CA ASP A 97 20.77 -8.59 1.62
C ASP A 97 20.45 -7.30 2.37
N TYR A 98 21.27 -6.27 2.21
CA TYR A 98 21.02 -4.95 2.79
C TYR A 98 19.77 -4.30 2.20
N LEU A 99 19.61 -4.29 0.88
CA LEU A 99 18.44 -3.72 0.22
C LEU A 99 17.16 -4.48 0.61
N HIS A 100 17.23 -5.82 0.64
CA HIS A 100 16.14 -6.65 1.09
C HIS A 100 15.78 -6.37 2.56
N ARG A 101 16.77 -6.41 3.45
CA ARG A 101 16.56 -6.15 4.89
C ARG A 101 16.05 -4.74 5.17
N SER A 102 16.47 -3.73 4.40
CA SER A 102 15.98 -2.35 4.54
C SER A 102 14.48 -2.23 4.27
N MET A 103 13.88 -3.16 3.53
CA MET A 103 12.44 -3.21 3.28
C MET A 103 11.69 -4.01 4.36
N LEU A 104 12.29 -5.07 4.89
CA LEU A 104 11.72 -5.90 5.95
C LEU A 104 11.81 -5.24 7.34
N SER A 105 12.94 -4.58 7.62
CA SER A 105 13.29 -3.94 8.89
C SER A 105 13.95 -2.58 8.66
N PRO A 106 13.23 -1.57 8.12
CA PRO A 106 13.79 -0.27 7.76
C PRO A 106 14.44 0.48 8.92
N GLY A 107 13.94 0.28 10.14
CA GLY A 107 14.47 0.92 11.36
C GLY A 107 15.94 0.57 11.65
N ASP A 108 16.42 -0.57 11.15
CA ASP A 108 17.80 -1.02 11.35
C ASP A 108 18.77 -0.39 10.34
N SER A 109 18.25 0.29 9.30
CA SER A 109 19.01 0.80 8.15
C SER A 109 18.83 2.30 7.91
N VAL A 110 18.47 3.05 8.96
CA VAL A 110 18.26 4.49 8.88
C VAL A 110 19.59 5.22 8.71
N LEU A 111 19.74 5.94 7.60
CA LEU A 111 20.92 6.75 7.32
C LEU A 111 20.96 8.02 8.19
N PRO A 112 22.16 8.50 8.57
CA PRO A 112 22.30 9.74 9.32
C PRO A 112 21.60 10.91 8.64
N GLY A 113 20.85 11.70 9.42
CA GLY A 113 20.11 12.85 8.92
C GLY A 113 18.66 12.57 8.50
N PHE A 114 18.22 11.30 8.53
CA PHE A 114 16.82 10.93 8.25
C PHE A 114 16.10 10.42 9.49
N GLN A 115 14.78 10.58 9.48
CA GLN A 115 13.90 10.04 10.51
C GLN A 115 13.54 8.59 10.19
N ASN A 116 13.25 7.80 11.21
CA ASN A 116 12.73 6.44 11.04
C ASN A 116 11.24 6.49 10.65
N ILE A 117 10.97 6.82 9.39
CA ILE A 117 9.62 7.01 8.83
C ILE A 117 9.31 6.06 7.67
N MET A 118 10.28 5.24 7.25
CA MET A 118 10.06 4.24 6.21
C MET A 118 9.17 3.13 6.79
N PRO A 119 8.01 2.84 6.18
CA PRO A 119 7.14 1.77 6.64
C PRO A 119 7.82 0.41 6.46
N VAL A 120 7.37 -0.61 7.20
CA VAL A 120 7.73 -2.00 6.92
C VAL A 120 7.07 -2.41 5.59
N MET A 121 7.85 -2.68 4.55
CA MET A 121 7.34 -2.85 3.18
C MET A 121 6.57 -4.16 2.97
N THR A 122 6.78 -5.17 3.81
CA THR A 122 5.98 -6.42 3.78
C THR A 122 4.50 -6.20 4.10
N THR A 123 4.13 -5.02 4.60
CA THR A 123 2.73 -4.62 4.79
C THR A 123 2.04 -4.15 3.49
N GLN A 124 2.83 -3.85 2.45
CA GLN A 124 2.36 -3.27 1.19
C GLN A 124 2.74 -4.11 -0.04
N LEU A 125 3.81 -4.91 0.06
CA LEU A 125 4.39 -5.67 -1.03
C LEU A 125 4.52 -7.16 -0.67
N GLY A 126 4.25 -8.03 -1.64
CA GLY A 126 4.58 -9.45 -1.58
C GLY A 126 6.09 -9.71 -1.61
N GLY A 127 6.53 -10.91 -1.23
CA GLY A 127 7.96 -11.23 -1.18
C GLY A 127 8.63 -11.20 -2.57
N ASP A 128 7.94 -11.67 -3.60
CA ASP A 128 8.33 -11.57 -5.02
C ASP A 128 8.46 -10.11 -5.47
N GLN A 129 7.52 -9.26 -5.07
CA GLN A 129 7.53 -7.82 -5.35
C GLN A 129 8.69 -7.11 -4.66
N ILE A 130 9.01 -7.49 -3.42
CA ILE A 130 10.18 -6.96 -2.69
C ILE A 130 11.45 -7.32 -3.45
N TRP A 131 11.60 -8.56 -3.91
CA TRP A 131 12.76 -8.98 -4.70
C TRP A 131 12.87 -8.28 -6.04
N ALA A 132 11.75 -8.02 -6.72
CA ALA A 132 11.76 -7.19 -7.93
C ALA A 132 12.26 -5.77 -7.65
N VAL A 133 11.82 -5.15 -6.54
CA VAL A 133 12.35 -3.84 -6.12
C VAL A 133 13.84 -3.94 -5.81
N VAL A 134 14.32 -4.98 -5.13
CA VAL A 134 15.77 -5.18 -4.91
C VAL A 134 16.52 -5.25 -6.25
N ALA A 135 16.02 -6.03 -7.21
CA ALA A 135 16.64 -6.18 -8.53
C ALA A 135 16.74 -4.84 -9.26
N PHE A 136 15.67 -4.05 -9.26
CA PHE A 136 15.67 -2.70 -9.82
C PHE A 136 16.64 -1.77 -9.09
N LEU A 137 16.67 -1.76 -7.76
CA LEU A 137 17.60 -0.89 -7.02
C LEU A 137 19.06 -1.28 -7.27
N GLN A 138 19.36 -2.57 -7.48
CA GLN A 138 20.68 -3.02 -7.91
C GLN A 138 21.02 -2.54 -9.33
N SER A 139 20.07 -2.56 -10.27
CA SER A 139 20.32 -2.13 -11.65
C SER A 139 20.64 -0.63 -11.77
N GLN A 140 20.38 0.16 -10.72
CA GLN A 140 20.81 1.56 -10.60
C GLN A 140 22.33 1.66 -10.35
N GLY A 141 23.13 1.25 -11.34
CA GLY A 141 24.60 1.34 -11.34
C GLY A 141 25.34 0.13 -10.76
N GLY A 142 24.64 -0.95 -10.40
CA GLY A 142 25.22 -2.22 -9.94
C GLY A 142 24.80 -3.42 -10.80
N GLU A 143 25.41 -4.57 -10.53
CA GLU A 143 25.02 -5.85 -11.11
C GLU A 143 23.82 -6.43 -10.32
N VAL A 144 22.82 -6.93 -11.04
CA VAL A 144 21.64 -7.55 -10.45
C VAL A 144 21.98 -8.98 -10.04
N THR A 145 21.94 -9.26 -8.74
CA THR A 145 22.30 -10.58 -8.17
C THR A 145 21.11 -11.31 -7.55
N VAL A 146 19.89 -10.79 -7.74
CA VAL A 146 18.64 -11.48 -7.42
C VAL A 146 18.53 -12.72 -8.30
N SER A 147 18.26 -13.86 -7.66
CA SER A 147 18.27 -15.19 -8.27
C SER A 147 16.91 -15.89 -8.12
N ALA A 148 16.70 -16.97 -8.88
CA ALA A 148 15.52 -17.81 -8.73
C ALA A 148 15.34 -18.33 -7.28
N SER A 149 16.43 -18.67 -6.59
CA SER A 149 16.37 -19.11 -5.19
C SER A 149 15.88 -18.03 -4.22
N ASP A 150 16.08 -16.75 -4.53
CA ASP A 150 15.56 -15.64 -3.73
C ASP A 150 14.02 -15.56 -3.88
N LEU A 151 13.51 -15.76 -5.11
CA LEU A 151 12.09 -15.81 -5.42
C LEU A 151 11.40 -17.05 -4.84
N GLU A 152 12.05 -18.22 -4.91
CA GLU A 152 11.56 -19.47 -4.29
C GLU A 152 11.52 -19.36 -2.76
N SER A 153 12.46 -18.64 -2.15
CA SER A 153 12.45 -18.38 -0.71
C SER A 153 11.30 -17.45 -0.30
N ALA A 154 10.85 -16.57 -1.20
CA ALA A 154 9.63 -15.79 -1.02
C ALA A 154 8.36 -16.65 -1.16
N GLU A 155 8.38 -17.64 -2.06
CA GLU A 155 7.31 -18.64 -2.20
C GLU A 155 7.25 -19.62 -1.01
N GLY A 156 8.40 -19.95 -0.39
CA GLY A 156 8.50 -20.83 0.79
C GLY A 156 8.00 -20.21 2.09
N ALA A 157 8.00 -18.87 2.20
CA ALA A 157 7.29 -18.14 3.25
C ALA A 157 5.78 -17.98 2.94
N ALA A 158 5.37 -18.29 1.71
CA ALA A 158 4.00 -18.27 1.19
C ALA A 158 3.52 -19.71 0.88
N GLY A 159 3.50 -20.57 1.90
CA GLY A 159 2.90 -21.90 1.82
C GLY A 159 1.37 -21.86 1.72
N ALA A 160 0.83 -21.46 0.56
CA ALA A 160 -0.44 -21.89 -0.04
C ALA A 160 -0.64 -21.22 -1.43
N ALA A 161 -0.15 -21.88 -2.48
CA ALA A 161 -0.42 -21.55 -3.90
C ALA A 161 -1.62 -22.38 -4.44
N PRO A 162 -2.11 -22.25 -5.71
CA PRO A 162 -1.70 -21.32 -6.78
C PRO A 162 -2.87 -20.65 -7.56
N GLY A 163 -2.54 -19.64 -8.37
CA GLY A 163 -3.17 -19.45 -9.69
C GLY A 163 -4.57 -18.83 -9.75
N ALA A 164 -4.64 -17.52 -9.55
CA ALA A 164 -5.47 -16.66 -10.38
C ALA A 164 -4.70 -15.36 -10.58
N ALA A 165 -4.51 -14.95 -11.83
CA ALA A 165 -3.90 -13.68 -12.19
C ALA A 165 -4.54 -12.56 -11.36
N ALA A 166 -3.80 -12.06 -10.37
CA ALA A 166 -4.23 -10.93 -9.59
C ALA A 166 -4.09 -9.69 -10.49
N ALA A 167 -5.20 -9.32 -11.13
CA ALA A 167 -5.49 -7.91 -11.28
C ALA A 167 -5.22 -7.26 -9.91
N MET A 168 -4.33 -6.27 -9.86
CA MET A 168 -4.12 -5.46 -8.65
C MET A 168 -5.49 -5.04 -8.13
N PRO A 169 -5.95 -5.55 -6.97
CA PRO A 169 -7.15 -5.03 -6.40
C PRO A 169 -6.79 -3.63 -5.91
N ALA A 170 -7.54 -2.63 -6.36
CA ALA A 170 -7.75 -1.46 -5.53
C ALA A 170 -8.45 -1.96 -4.25
N GLY A 171 -7.68 -2.50 -3.30
CA GLY A 171 -8.19 -3.07 -2.06
C GLY A 171 -7.40 -4.29 -1.61
N GLY A 172 -6.67 -4.17 -0.50
CA GLY A 172 -6.24 -5.34 0.26
C GLY A 172 -7.45 -6.18 0.74
N THR A 173 -7.17 -7.24 1.50
CA THR A 173 -8.20 -8.09 2.13
C THR A 173 -9.34 -7.29 2.75
N THR A 174 -10.58 -7.77 2.60
CA THR A 174 -11.75 -7.27 3.34
C THR A 174 -12.14 -8.22 4.47
N ASP A 175 -11.29 -9.18 4.83
CA ASP A 175 -11.49 -10.00 6.02
C ASP A 175 -11.30 -9.11 7.27
N PRO A 176 -12.34 -8.89 8.08
CA PRO A 176 -12.26 -8.00 9.23
C PRO A 176 -11.27 -8.47 10.30
N ARG A 177 -11.11 -9.78 10.54
CA ARG A 177 -10.14 -10.29 11.53
C ARG A 177 -8.71 -10.10 11.03
N GLN A 178 -8.50 -10.28 9.73
CA GLN A 178 -7.20 -10.04 9.11
C GLN A 178 -6.86 -8.55 9.17
N LEU A 179 -7.81 -7.67 8.85
CA LEU A 179 -7.64 -6.23 8.93
C LEU A 179 -7.33 -5.74 10.35
N LEU A 180 -8.05 -6.23 11.37
CA LEU A 180 -7.79 -5.89 12.77
C LEU A 180 -6.38 -6.29 13.22
N THR A 181 -5.86 -7.39 12.69
CA THR A 181 -4.48 -7.83 12.95
C THR A 181 -3.47 -6.99 12.17
N GLN A 182 -3.68 -6.78 10.87
CA GLN A 182 -2.78 -6.04 9.97
C GLN A 182 -2.60 -4.58 10.41
N HIS A 183 -3.66 -3.95 10.89
CA HIS A 183 -3.63 -2.57 11.40
C HIS A 183 -3.35 -2.49 12.90
N ALA A 184 -2.89 -3.59 13.51
CA ALA A 184 -2.50 -3.69 14.92
C ALA A 184 -3.58 -3.24 15.93
N CYS A 185 -4.87 -3.32 15.56
CA CYS A 185 -5.98 -2.92 16.42
C CYS A 185 -5.99 -3.76 17.71
N LEU A 186 -5.68 -5.04 17.59
CA LEU A 186 -5.60 -6.00 18.71
C LEU A 186 -4.40 -5.77 19.65
N GLY A 187 -3.45 -4.89 19.27
CA GLY A 187 -2.35 -4.49 20.14
C GLY A 187 -2.79 -3.58 21.29
N CYS A 188 -3.96 -2.95 21.18
CA CYS A 188 -4.52 -2.07 22.22
C CYS A 188 -5.96 -2.41 22.60
N HIS A 189 -6.75 -2.98 21.69
CA HIS A 189 -8.13 -3.36 21.96
C HIS A 189 -8.24 -4.86 22.17
N ALA A 190 -8.79 -5.25 23.32
CA ALA A 190 -9.05 -6.66 23.59
C ALA A 190 -10.14 -7.24 22.69
N MET A 191 -10.02 -8.51 22.32
CA MET A 191 -11.03 -9.27 21.57
C MET A 191 -10.98 -10.73 22.02
N ASP A 192 -12.15 -11.38 22.09
CA ASP A 192 -12.29 -12.77 22.51
C ASP A 192 -11.64 -13.01 23.90
N GLY A 193 -11.66 -12.00 24.78
CA GLY A 193 -11.03 -12.05 26.11
C GLY A 193 -9.49 -11.94 26.11
N ALA A 194 -8.86 -11.68 24.96
CA ALA A 194 -7.41 -11.55 24.81
C ALA A 194 -6.98 -10.14 24.42
N GLY A 195 -5.84 -9.67 24.95
CA GLY A 195 -5.25 -8.37 24.63
C GLY A 195 -5.23 -7.39 25.82
N PRO A 196 -4.38 -6.34 25.77
CA PRO A 196 -4.25 -5.39 26.86
C PRO A 196 -5.44 -4.40 26.88
N PRO A 197 -5.89 -3.93 28.06
CA PRO A 197 -7.04 -3.02 28.18
C PRO A 197 -6.62 -1.55 27.97
N LEU A 198 -5.94 -1.27 26.85
CA LEU A 198 -5.48 0.09 26.51
C LEU A 198 -6.54 0.85 25.69
N GLY A 199 -7.43 0.13 25.01
CA GLY A 199 -8.63 0.64 24.37
C GLY A 199 -9.86 -0.17 24.77
N PRO A 200 -11.07 0.35 24.52
CA PRO A 200 -12.31 -0.36 24.80
C PRO A 200 -12.33 -1.72 24.11
N SER A 201 -12.66 -2.79 24.85
CA SER A 201 -12.74 -4.15 24.30
C SER A 201 -13.68 -4.21 23.09
N PHE A 202 -13.36 -4.98 22.07
CA PHE A 202 -14.27 -5.26 20.97
C PHE A 202 -15.35 -6.30 21.33
N ASP A 203 -15.23 -6.96 22.47
CA ASP A 203 -16.23 -7.91 22.93
C ASP A 203 -17.53 -7.19 23.31
N GLY A 204 -18.64 -7.67 22.74
CA GLY A 204 -19.96 -7.10 22.87
C GLY A 204 -20.12 -5.65 22.41
N ILE A 205 -19.22 -5.12 21.59
CA ILE A 205 -19.26 -3.71 21.16
C ILE A 205 -20.52 -3.34 20.38
N GLY A 206 -21.06 -4.27 19.59
CA GLY A 206 -22.29 -4.09 18.84
C GLY A 206 -23.52 -3.83 19.71
N GLY A 207 -23.52 -4.29 20.96
CA GLY A 207 -24.59 -4.06 21.93
C GLY A 207 -24.53 -2.70 22.63
N ARG A 208 -23.40 -2.00 22.55
CA ARG A 208 -23.11 -0.76 23.31
C ARG A 208 -22.78 0.45 22.43
N VAL A 209 -22.33 0.24 21.20
CA VAL A 209 -21.92 1.31 20.28
C VAL A 209 -22.51 1.07 18.89
N SER A 210 -23.11 2.10 18.30
CA SER A 210 -23.66 2.01 16.94
C SER A 210 -22.56 1.89 15.88
N ALA A 211 -22.88 1.26 14.74
CA ALA A 211 -21.97 1.16 13.60
C ALA A 211 -21.41 2.53 13.16
N GLU A 212 -22.25 3.57 13.17
CA GLU A 212 -21.83 4.94 12.84
C GLU A 212 -20.81 5.49 13.85
N ARG A 213 -20.99 5.20 15.14
CA ARG A 213 -20.04 5.63 16.16
C ARG A 213 -18.73 4.82 16.11
N ILE A 214 -18.79 3.54 15.75
CA ILE A 214 -17.59 2.73 15.48
C ILE A 214 -16.83 3.33 14.28
N ARG A 215 -17.51 3.63 13.18
CA ARG A 215 -16.94 4.27 11.99
C ARG A 215 -16.26 5.59 12.32
N ARG A 216 -16.97 6.47 13.05
CA ARG A 216 -16.40 7.74 13.53
C ARG A 216 -15.18 7.52 14.41
N GLY A 217 -15.19 6.54 15.31
CA GLY A 217 -14.05 6.24 16.18
C GLY A 217 -12.81 5.75 15.42
N ILE A 218 -12.98 5.11 14.27
CA ILE A 218 -11.85 4.70 13.41
C ILE A 218 -11.33 5.89 12.60
N LEU A 219 -12.22 6.71 12.03
CA LEU A 219 -11.85 7.85 11.19
C LEU A 219 -11.32 9.05 11.99
N PHE A 220 -11.87 9.26 13.19
CA PHE A 220 -11.56 10.38 14.08
C PHE A 220 -11.37 9.90 15.53
N PRO A 221 -10.33 9.11 15.84
CA PRO A 221 -10.20 8.44 17.12
C PRO A 221 -10.13 9.34 18.36
N ASN A 222 -9.68 10.58 18.18
CA ASN A 222 -9.57 11.56 19.27
C ASN A 222 -10.74 12.55 19.32
N ALA A 223 -11.75 12.39 18.47
CA ALA A 223 -12.93 13.26 18.49
C ALA A 223 -13.78 13.02 19.74
N ASP A 224 -13.90 11.76 20.17
CA ASP A 224 -14.68 11.38 21.34
C ASP A 224 -14.04 10.19 22.06
N THR A 225 -13.31 10.44 23.15
CA THR A 225 -12.72 9.36 23.96
C THR A 225 -13.82 8.52 24.64
N ALA A 226 -13.65 7.21 24.65
CA ALA A 226 -14.55 6.31 25.36
C ALA A 226 -14.43 6.50 26.89
N GLN A 227 -15.57 6.44 27.58
CA GLN A 227 -15.62 6.56 29.04
C GLN A 227 -14.73 5.50 29.70
N GLY A 228 -13.88 5.92 30.64
CA GLY A 228 -12.94 5.05 31.35
C GLY A 228 -11.59 4.84 30.65
N PHE A 229 -11.39 5.46 29.47
CA PHE A 229 -10.14 5.43 28.71
C PHE A 229 -9.50 6.82 28.56
N GLU A 230 -9.89 7.78 29.41
CA GLU A 230 -9.42 9.17 29.35
C GLU A 230 -7.89 9.28 29.46
N GLN A 231 -7.26 8.42 30.28
CA GLN A 231 -5.80 8.38 30.41
C GLN A 231 -5.07 7.89 29.15
N PHE A 232 -5.79 7.27 28.22
CA PHE A 232 -5.28 6.76 26.94
C PHE A 232 -5.73 7.61 25.74
N ALA A 233 -6.37 8.76 26.00
CA ALA A 233 -6.73 9.71 24.96
C ALA A 233 -5.50 10.11 24.14
N GLY A 234 -5.62 10.14 22.81
CA GLY A 234 -4.50 10.45 21.93
C GLY A 234 -3.69 9.23 21.47
N MET A 235 -3.83 8.06 22.10
CA MET A 235 -3.03 6.88 21.74
C MET A 235 -3.51 6.16 20.47
N MET A 236 -4.79 6.27 20.11
CA MET A 236 -5.31 5.63 18.91
C MET A 236 -4.84 6.39 17.64
N PRO A 237 -4.10 5.74 16.72
CA PRO A 237 -3.53 6.39 15.55
C PRO A 237 -4.57 7.11 14.68
N GLN A 238 -4.27 8.34 14.27
CA GLN A 238 -5.16 9.15 13.41
C GLN A 238 -5.02 8.81 11.91
N THR A 239 -4.28 7.76 11.58
CA THR A 239 -3.89 7.41 10.21
C THR A 239 -4.86 6.44 9.54
N PHE A 240 -5.81 5.85 10.27
CA PHE A 240 -6.68 4.82 9.71
C PHE A 240 -7.59 5.33 8.58
N GLY A 241 -7.99 6.60 8.62
CA GLY A 241 -8.75 7.23 7.53
C GLY A 241 -7.99 7.33 6.21
N THR A 242 -6.66 7.25 6.22
CA THR A 242 -5.81 7.22 5.02
C THR A 242 -5.20 5.84 4.75
N GLN A 243 -5.24 4.93 5.72
CA GLN A 243 -4.70 3.56 5.60
C GLN A 243 -5.75 2.53 5.21
N LEU A 244 -7.02 2.74 5.54
CA LEU A 244 -8.12 1.85 5.18
C LEU A 244 -8.82 2.36 3.93
N SER A 245 -9.04 1.47 2.96
CA SER A 245 -10.05 1.74 1.92
C SER A 245 -11.46 1.78 2.52
N ALA A 246 -12.40 2.39 1.80
CA ALA A 246 -13.81 2.42 2.23
C ALA A 246 -14.37 1.00 2.47
N ALA A 247 -14.02 0.03 1.61
CA ALA A 247 -14.46 -1.36 1.77
C ALA A 247 -13.89 -2.02 3.03
N GLN A 248 -12.61 -1.76 3.34
CA GLN A 248 -11.95 -2.31 4.54
C GLN A 248 -12.50 -1.70 5.83
N LEU A 249 -12.71 -0.38 5.83
CA LEU A 249 -13.36 0.31 6.94
C LEU A 249 -14.76 -0.27 7.20
N GLU A 250 -15.56 -0.44 6.15
CA GLU A 250 -16.90 -1.01 6.28
C GLU A 250 -16.89 -2.46 6.76
N ALA A 251 -15.94 -3.27 6.29
CA ALA A 251 -15.79 -4.65 6.77
C ALA A 251 -15.52 -4.70 8.28
N ILE A 252 -14.61 -3.86 8.79
CA ILE A 252 -14.32 -3.77 10.24
C ILE A 252 -15.56 -3.27 11.00
N VAL A 253 -16.20 -2.19 10.52
CA VAL A 253 -17.36 -1.59 11.19
C VAL A 253 -18.50 -2.58 11.31
N GLN A 254 -18.84 -3.29 10.23
CA GLN A 254 -19.91 -4.28 10.23
C GLN A 254 -19.59 -5.47 11.14
N PHE A 255 -18.34 -5.94 11.11
CA PHE A 255 -17.90 -7.03 11.97
C PHE A 255 -18.01 -6.67 13.45
N LEU A 256 -17.55 -5.49 13.85
CA LEU A 256 -17.65 -5.01 15.23
C LEU A 256 -19.11 -4.74 15.63
N ALA A 257 -19.91 -4.13 14.75
CA ALA A 257 -21.33 -3.86 15.01
C ALA A 257 -22.17 -5.15 15.15
N ALA A 258 -21.79 -6.24 14.49
CA ALA A 258 -22.46 -7.53 14.61
C ALA A 258 -22.07 -8.31 15.88
N ARG A 259 -21.09 -7.81 16.66
CA ARG A 259 -20.51 -8.52 17.80
C ARG A 259 -21.20 -8.12 19.11
N GLN A 260 -22.12 -8.99 19.57
CA GLN A 260 -22.95 -8.81 20.77
C GLN A 260 -22.28 -9.29 22.05
#